data_AF-A0A7S2EYA1-F1
#
_entry.id   AF-A0A7S2EYA1-F1
#
_cell.length_a   1.000
_cell.length_b   1.000
_cell.length_c   1.000
_cell.angle_alpha   90.00
_cell.angle_beta   90.00
_cell.angle_gamma   90.00
#
_symmetry.space_group_name_H-M   'P 1'
#
loop_
_entity.id
_entity.type
_entity.pdbx_description
1 polymer ?
#
loop_
_entity_poly.entity_id
_entity_poly.type
_entity_poly.pdbx_seq_one_letter_code
_entity_poly.pdbx_strand_id
1 'polypeptide(L)'
;HLQSRSLDCHCQGALAGGTNMISDPMVYLGACGQHMLSLKGRCFTFNGTGDGYARGEGTSMCYVKISDSDKDTELQEAAAIGNKVNQDGRSASMTAPNGPSQQA
;
A
#
# COMPACT_ATOMS: atom_id res chain seq x y z
N HIS A 1 -1.47 9.24 -0.12
CA HIS A 1 -0.35 9.98 -0.77
C HIS A 1 -0.84 10.91 -1.87
N LEU A 2 -1.42 10.41 -2.97
CA LEU A 2 -1.97 11.29 -4.01
C LEU A 2 -3.01 12.24 -3.43
N GLN A 3 -3.94 11.72 -2.63
CA GLN A 3 -5.01 12.52 -2.03
C GLN A 3 -4.58 13.50 -0.94
N SER A 4 -3.48 13.26 -0.23
CA SER A 4 -2.99 14.20 0.80
C SER A 4 -2.17 15.35 0.20
N ARG A 5 -1.58 15.17 -0.98
CA ARG A 5 -1.00 16.26 -1.79
C ARG A 5 -2.05 17.01 -2.62
N SER A 6 -3.16 16.36 -2.95
CA SER A 6 -4.22 16.87 -3.81
C SER A 6 -5.53 17.18 -3.08
N LEU A 7 -5.52 17.22 -1.75
CA LEU A 7 -6.53 17.98 -1.01
C LEU A 7 -6.23 19.44 -1.35
N ASP A 8 -6.74 19.82 -2.52
CA ASP A 8 -6.78 21.20 -2.98
C ASP A 8 -7.37 22.03 -1.84
N CYS A 9 -6.94 23.28 -1.67
CA CYS A 9 -7.48 24.11 -0.59
C CYS A 9 -9.00 24.36 -0.72
N HIS A 10 -9.57 23.97 -1.87
CA HIS A 10 -11.00 23.99 -2.17
C HIS A 10 -11.75 22.69 -1.81
N CYS A 11 -11.04 21.60 -1.49
CA CYS A 11 -11.64 20.33 -1.09
C CYS A 11 -11.70 20.22 0.44
N GLN A 12 -12.91 20.15 1.00
CA GLN A 12 -13.12 19.99 2.45
C GLN A 12 -12.70 18.60 2.98
N GLY A 13 -12.54 17.63 2.09
CA GLY A 13 -12.09 16.28 2.38
C GLY A 13 -12.06 15.41 1.13
N ALA A 14 -11.58 14.17 1.29
CA ALA A 14 -11.40 13.20 0.22
C ALA A 14 -11.65 11.78 0.74
N LEU A 15 -12.14 10.91 -0.14
CA LEU A 15 -12.28 9.48 0.12
C LEU A 15 -11.06 8.73 -0.41
N ALA A 16 -10.24 8.17 0.47
CA ALA A 16 -9.05 7.39 0.14
C ALA A 16 -9.32 5.91 0.31
N GLY A 17 -9.13 5.11 -0.73
CA GLY A 17 -9.41 3.68 -0.65
C GLY A 17 -8.73 2.88 -1.74
N GLY A 18 -8.92 1.58 -1.66
CA GLY A 18 -8.41 0.62 -2.62
C GLY A 18 -9.27 -0.64 -2.65
N THR A 19 -9.21 -1.34 -3.77
CA THR A 19 -9.85 -2.65 -3.92
C THR A 19 -8.90 -3.59 -4.65
N ASN A 20 -8.87 -4.84 -4.22
CA ASN A 20 -8.19 -5.92 -4.92
C ASN A 20 -9.09 -7.14 -4.94
N MET A 21 -9.34 -7.66 -6.13
CA MET A 21 -10.14 -8.85 -6.39
C MET A 21 -9.38 -9.77 -7.35
N ILE A 22 -9.44 -11.06 -7.12
CA ILE A 22 -8.80 -12.12 -7.89
C ILE A 22 -9.91 -12.85 -8.64
N SER A 23 -10.40 -12.21 -9.68
CA SER A 23 -11.48 -12.75 -10.53
C SER A 23 -10.97 -13.68 -11.63
N ASP A 24 -9.66 -13.74 -11.87
CA ASP A 24 -9.03 -14.49 -12.95
C ASP A 24 -7.68 -15.10 -12.49
N PRO A 25 -7.37 -16.35 -12.90
CA PRO A 25 -6.16 -17.05 -12.46
C PRO A 25 -4.86 -16.57 -13.13
N MET A 26 -4.89 -15.81 -14.22
CA MET A 26 -3.69 -15.50 -15.02
C MET A 26 -2.64 -14.73 -14.23
N VAL A 27 -3.06 -13.80 -13.37
CA VAL A 27 -2.13 -13.05 -12.52
C VAL A 27 -1.50 -13.96 -11.47
N TYR A 28 -2.26 -14.94 -10.96
CA TYR A 28 -1.75 -15.93 -10.01
C TYR A 28 -0.71 -16.84 -10.69
N LEU A 29 -1.04 -17.38 -11.86
CA LEU A 29 -0.12 -18.22 -12.67
C LEU A 29 1.15 -17.46 -13.06
N GLY A 30 1.02 -16.19 -13.47
CA GLY A 30 2.15 -15.33 -13.76
C GLY A 30 3.06 -15.13 -12.54
N ALA A 31 2.47 -14.91 -11.36
CA ALA A 31 3.24 -14.77 -10.12
C ALA A 31 3.92 -16.08 -9.69
N CYS A 32 3.32 -17.24 -9.95
CA CYS A 32 3.97 -18.55 -9.79
C CYS A 32 5.18 -18.68 -10.71
N GLY A 33 5.04 -18.33 -12.00
CA GLY A 33 6.14 -18.40 -12.97
C GLY A 33 7.33 -17.49 -12.64
N GLN A 34 7.08 -16.41 -11.90
CA GLN A 34 8.12 -15.49 -11.39
C GLN A 34 8.63 -15.87 -9.98
N HIS A 35 8.20 -17.01 -9.43
CA HIS A 35 8.57 -17.49 -8.09
C HIS A 35 8.27 -16.47 -6.97
N MET A 36 7.18 -15.70 -7.11
CA MET A 36 6.80 -14.68 -6.12
C MET A 36 5.91 -15.23 -4.99
N LEU A 37 5.22 -16.34 -5.24
CA LEU A 37 4.20 -16.88 -4.33
C LEU A 37 4.78 -17.97 -3.43
N SER A 38 4.39 -17.93 -2.15
CA SER A 38 4.70 -19.00 -1.19
C SER A 38 3.96 -20.29 -1.55
N LEU A 39 4.66 -21.42 -1.51
CA LEU A 39 4.04 -22.74 -1.72
C LEU A 39 3.08 -23.13 -0.58
N LYS A 40 3.24 -22.50 0.58
CA LYS A 40 2.38 -22.70 1.76
C LYS A 40 1.18 -21.76 1.79
N GLY A 41 1.05 -20.87 0.80
CA GLY A 41 -0.07 -19.95 0.68
C GLY A 41 -0.17 -18.93 1.82
N ARG A 42 0.94 -18.58 2.46
CA ARG A 42 0.99 -17.60 3.56
C ARG A 42 2.19 -16.66 3.46
N CYS A 43 2.03 -15.43 3.96
CA CYS A 43 3.14 -14.51 4.15
C CYS A 43 3.81 -14.78 5.50
N PHE A 44 5.04 -15.31 5.48
CA PHE A 44 5.84 -15.53 6.68
C PHE A 44 6.75 -14.31 6.96
N THR A 45 6.16 -13.12 7.10
CA THR A 45 6.91 -11.87 7.25
C THR A 45 7.88 -11.93 8.44
N PHE A 46 9.14 -11.57 8.18
CA PHE A 46 10.26 -11.60 9.15
C PHE A 46 10.64 -13.00 9.67
N ASN A 47 10.09 -14.07 9.11
CA ASN A 47 10.48 -15.43 9.45
C ASN A 47 11.61 -15.92 8.53
N GLY A 48 12.59 -16.65 9.07
CA GLY A 48 13.69 -17.23 8.28
C GLY A 48 13.28 -18.30 7.27
N THR A 49 12.04 -18.79 7.33
CA THR A 49 11.47 -19.77 6.39
C THR A 49 10.57 -19.14 5.32
N GLY A 50 10.58 -17.81 5.18
CA GLY A 50 9.81 -17.10 4.16
C GLY A 50 10.27 -17.45 2.74
N ASP A 51 9.34 -17.89 1.91
CA ASP A 51 9.56 -18.40 0.54
C ASP A 51 8.75 -17.65 -0.54
N GLY A 52 8.09 -16.55 -0.16
CA GLY A 52 7.23 -15.75 -1.03
C GLY A 52 6.07 -15.14 -0.25
N TYR A 53 5.11 -14.55 -0.97
CA TYR A 53 3.90 -13.99 -0.38
C TYR A 53 2.64 -14.78 -0.80
N ALA A 54 1.52 -14.52 -0.13
CA ALA A 54 0.21 -15.02 -0.51
C ALA A 54 -0.68 -13.90 -1.02
N ARG A 55 -1.44 -14.17 -2.08
CA ARG A 55 -2.43 -13.23 -2.59
C ARG A 55 -3.63 -13.17 -1.64
N GLY A 56 -4.16 -11.97 -1.43
CA GLY A 56 -5.39 -11.75 -0.66
C GLY A 56 -6.32 -10.80 -1.40
N GLU A 57 -7.61 -10.90 -1.12
CA GLU A 57 -8.64 -10.00 -1.63
C GLU A 57 -9.09 -9.03 -0.54
N GLY A 58 -9.63 -7.88 -0.92
CA GLY A 58 -10.18 -6.93 0.03
C GLY A 58 -10.46 -5.58 -0.58
N THR A 59 -11.34 -4.83 0.09
CA THR A 59 -11.62 -3.43 -0.22
C THR A 59 -11.61 -2.61 1.06
N SER A 60 -11.15 -1.37 0.96
CA SER A 60 -11.12 -0.43 2.08
C SER A 60 -11.34 0.99 1.59
N MET A 61 -11.85 1.83 2.49
CA MET A 61 -12.07 3.25 2.28
C MET A 61 -11.92 3.98 3.61
N CYS A 62 -11.31 5.16 3.59
CA CYS A 62 -11.32 6.12 4.69
C CYS A 62 -11.64 7.52 4.16
N TYR A 63 -12.22 8.35 5.03
CA TYR A 63 -12.41 9.75 4.76
C TYR A 63 -11.25 10.54 5.38
N VAL A 64 -10.63 11.40 4.59
CA VAL A 64 -9.48 12.22 4.99
C VAL A 64 -9.84 13.68 4.78
N LYS A 65 -9.62 14.51 5.80
CA LYS A 65 -9.83 15.96 5.75
C LYS A 65 -8.59 16.68 6.28
N ILE A 66 -8.37 17.89 5.77
CA ILE A 66 -7.48 18.85 6.41
C ILE A 66 -8.31 19.53 7.49
N SER A 67 -7.88 19.44 8.74
CA SER A 67 -8.50 20.15 9.86
C SER A 67 -7.45 21.02 10.53
N ASP A 68 -7.73 22.32 10.61
CA ASP A 68 -6.97 23.26 11.44
C ASP A 68 -7.54 23.34 12.87
N SER A 69 -8.53 22.50 13.21
CA SER A 69 -9.19 22.50 14.51
C SER A 69 -9.23 21.12 15.14
N ASP A 70 -8.82 21.04 16.41
CA ASP A 70 -8.96 19.88 17.28
C ASP A 70 -10.42 19.58 17.68
N LYS A 71 -11.39 20.33 17.13
CA LYS A 71 -12.83 20.17 17.42
C LYS A 71 -13.50 19.04 16.62
N ASP A 72 -12.84 18.49 15.61
CA ASP A 72 -13.33 17.38 14.77
C ASP A 72 -12.91 16.00 15.31
N THR A 73 -12.91 15.81 16.62
CA THR A 73 -12.25 14.66 17.27
C THR A 73 -13.17 13.47 17.57
N GLU A 74 -14.49 13.63 17.52
CA GLU A 74 -15.42 12.56 17.95
C GLU A 74 -15.45 11.36 16.97
N LEU A 75 -15.12 11.58 15.70
CA LEU A 75 -15.04 10.53 14.66
C LEU A 75 -13.61 10.34 14.10
N GLN A 76 -12.61 10.91 14.76
CA GLN A 76 -11.23 10.83 14.30
C GLN A 76 -10.56 9.56 14.80
N GLU A 77 -10.31 8.62 13.90
CA GLU A 77 -9.62 7.36 14.20
C GLU A 77 -8.09 7.53 14.32
N ALA A 78 -7.50 8.39 13.48
CA ALA A 78 -6.06 8.63 13.45
C ALA A 78 -5.72 9.99 12.81
N ALA A 79 -4.57 10.57 13.18
CA ALA A 79 -4.00 11.75 12.53
C ALA A 79 -2.82 11.34 11.63
N ALA A 80 -2.88 11.71 10.34
CA ALA A 80 -1.77 11.51 9.41
C ALA A 80 -0.81 12.72 9.45
N ILE A 81 0.40 12.53 9.98
CA ILE A 81 1.40 13.61 10.13
C ILE A 81 2.21 13.90 8.85
N GLY A 82 2.13 13.03 7.85
CA GLY A 82 2.86 13.21 6.58
C GLY A 82 2.89 11.94 5.73
N ASN A 83 3.33 12.10 4.49
CA ASN A 83 3.49 11.02 3.53
C ASN A 83 4.55 11.36 2.48
N LYS A 84 5.25 10.32 2.00
CA LYS A 84 6.17 10.41 0.86
C LYS A 84 5.95 9.24 -0.08
N VAL A 85 6.31 9.44 -1.35
CA VAL A 85 6.47 8.39 -2.37
C VAL A 85 7.74 8.68 -3.13
N ASN A 86 8.38 7.63 -3.59
CA ASN A 86 9.49 7.67 -4.52
C ASN A 86 9.44 6.42 -5.40
N GLN A 87 10.56 6.09 -6.03
CA GLN A 87 10.69 4.91 -6.88
C GLN A 87 12.08 4.31 -6.67
N ASP A 88 12.21 2.98 -6.75
CA ASP A 88 13.44 2.25 -6.41
C ASP A 88 14.65 2.59 -7.31
N GLY A 89 14.42 3.19 -8.48
CA GLY A 89 15.43 3.60 -9.44
C GLY A 89 16.12 2.42 -10.10
N ARG A 90 17.43 2.56 -10.33
CA ARG A 90 18.27 1.46 -10.82
C ARG A 90 18.60 0.51 -9.67
N SER A 91 17.91 -0.62 -9.62
CA SER A 91 18.13 -1.72 -8.67
C SER A 91 18.72 -2.97 -9.37
N ALA A 92 18.94 -4.05 -8.62
CA ALA A 92 19.56 -5.29 -9.12
C ALA A 92 18.72 -6.00 -10.21
N SER A 93 17.41 -5.77 -10.22
CA SER A 93 16.48 -6.15 -11.28
C SER A 93 15.25 -5.25 -11.22
N MET A 94 14.40 -5.30 -12.25
CA MET A 94 13.16 -4.50 -12.34
C MET A 94 12.23 -4.66 -11.12
N THR A 95 12.24 -5.84 -10.48
CA THR A 95 11.36 -6.19 -9.36
C THR A 95 12.12 -6.30 -8.03
N ALA A 96 13.44 -6.11 -8.03
CA ALA A 96 14.23 -6.17 -6.80
C ALA A 96 14.05 -4.89 -5.98
N PRO A 97 13.77 -5.00 -4.67
CA PRO A 97 13.64 -3.85 -3.79
C PRO A 97 14.98 -3.11 -3.63
N ASN A 98 14.93 -1.79 -3.42
CA ASN A 98 16.11 -0.96 -3.17
C ASN A 98 16.12 -0.35 -1.75
N GLY A 99 17.08 -0.80 -0.92
CA GLY A 99 17.21 -0.33 0.47
C GLY A 99 17.46 1.19 0.60
N PRO A 100 18.46 1.76 -0.09
CA PRO A 100 18.69 3.22 -0.07
C PRO A 100 17.47 4.05 -0.45
N SER A 101 16.72 3.64 -1.48
CA SER A 101 15.48 4.34 -1.88
C SER A 101 14.41 4.25 -0.79
N GLN A 102 14.30 3.14 -0.06
CA GLN A 102 13.33 3.00 1.04
C GLN A 102 13.69 3.83 2.29
N GLN A 103 14.95 4.22 2.47
CA GLN A 103 15.41 5.04 3.60
C GLN A 103 15.23 6.56 3.39
N ALA A 104 14.99 7.01 2.16
CA ALA A 104 14.95 8.43 1.75
C ALA A 104 13.55 9.07 1.85
#